data_AF-A0A183DRR8-F1
#
_entry.id   AF-A0A183DRR8-F1
#
_cell.length_a   1.000
_cell.length_b   1.000
_cell.length_c   1.000
_cell.angle_alpha   90.00
_cell.angle_beta   90.00
_cell.angle_gamma   90.00
#
_symmetry.space_group_name_H-M   'P 1'
#
loop_
_entity.id
_entity.type
_entity.pdbx_description
1 polymer ?
#
loop_
_entity_poly.entity_id
_entity_poly.type
_entity_poly.pdbx_seq_one_letter_code
_entity_poly.pdbx_strand_id
1 'polypeptide(L)' 'LPLPEAWRGLRDDELTRVAEIPDCVFVHPSGFIGGNISKEGALQMARKSMHLAGLYKG' A
#
# COMPACT_ATOMS: atom_id res chain seq x y z
N LEU A 1 -2.83 -7.81 9.59
CA LEU A 1 -3.36 -7.83 8.19
C LEU A 1 -2.17 -7.65 7.24
N PRO A 2 -2.03 -8.49 6.19
CA PRO A 2 -1.06 -8.24 5.11
C PRO A 2 -1.53 -7.10 4.19
N LEU A 3 -0.61 -6.49 3.45
CA LEU A 3 -0.95 -5.50 2.43
C LEU A 3 -1.86 -6.11 1.32
N PRO A 4 -2.69 -5.29 0.64
CA PRO A 4 -3.66 -5.73 -0.37
C PRO A 4 -3.02 -6.62 -1.44
N GLU A 5 -3.71 -7.69 -1.84
CA GLU A 5 -3.22 -8.63 -2.86
C GLU A 5 -2.88 -7.95 -4.17
N ALA A 6 -3.71 -6.99 -4.59
CA ALA A 6 -3.49 -6.19 -5.79
C ALA A 6 -2.17 -5.39 -5.77
N TRP A 7 -1.57 -5.14 -4.61
CA TRP A 7 -0.32 -4.38 -4.50
C TRP A 7 0.92 -5.28 -4.50
N ARG A 8 0.78 -6.56 -4.17
CA ARG A 8 1.90 -7.44 -3.85
C ARG A 8 2.80 -7.66 -5.07
N GLY A 9 4.10 -7.42 -4.88
CA GLY A 9 5.09 -7.53 -5.95
C GLY A 9 5.19 -6.31 -6.86
N LEU A 10 4.26 -5.35 -6.76
CA LEU A 10 4.30 -4.11 -7.53
C LEU A 10 5.32 -3.13 -6.94
N ARG A 11 5.82 -2.24 -7.81
CA ARG A 11 6.84 -1.23 -7.50
C ARG A 11 6.54 0.08 -8.22
N ASP A 12 7.11 1.17 -7.70
CA ASP A 12 7.20 2.48 -8.35
C ASP A 12 5.85 2.96 -8.96
N ASP A 13 5.86 3.39 -10.23
CA ASP A 13 4.69 3.94 -10.92
C ASP A 13 3.52 2.95 -11.04
N GLU A 14 3.81 1.65 -11.15
CA GLU A 14 2.77 0.62 -11.23
C GLU A 14 2.03 0.49 -9.90
N LEU A 15 2.79 0.43 -8.80
CA LEU A 15 2.19 0.41 -7.46
C LEU A 15 1.47 1.72 -7.18
N THR A 16 2.04 2.87 -7.54
CA THR A 16 1.40 4.19 -7.39
C THR A 16 0.03 4.23 -8.08
N ARG A 17 -0.05 3.71 -9.31
CA ARG A 17 -1.30 3.64 -10.08
C ARG A 17 -2.33 2.73 -9.44
N VAL A 18 -1.94 1.54 -9.00
CA VAL A 18 -2.87 0.55 -8.41
C VAL A 18 -3.28 0.93 -6.99
N ALA A 19 -2.37 1.50 -6.20
CA ALA A 19 -2.64 1.96 -4.84
C ALA A 19 -3.39 3.30 -4.83
N GLU A 20 -3.34 4.07 -5.91
CA GLU A 20 -3.80 5.46 -6.00
C GLU A 20 -3.20 6.32 -4.87
N ILE A 21 -1.92 6.08 -4.59
CA ILE A 21 -1.12 6.79 -3.58
C ILE A 21 0.19 7.19 -4.27
N PRO A 22 0.53 8.48 -4.36
CA PRO A 22 1.77 8.95 -4.99
C PRO A 22 3.02 8.37 -4.32
N ASP A 23 4.11 8.25 -5.09
CA ASP A 23 5.46 7.93 -4.58
C ASP A 23 5.55 6.59 -3.82
N CYS A 24 4.74 5.61 -4.21
CA CYS A 24 4.87 4.25 -3.69
C CYS A 24 6.16 3.60 -4.23
N VAL A 25 6.91 2.93 -3.35
CA VAL A 25 8.22 2.34 -3.70
C VAL A 25 8.06 0.85 -4.03
N PHE A 26 7.46 0.07 -3.12
CA PHE A 26 7.25 -1.37 -3.34
C PHE A 26 6.26 -1.97 -2.35
N VAL A 27 5.76 -3.16 -2.67
CA VAL A 27 5.18 -4.11 -1.71
C VAL A 27 5.80 -5.49 -1.93
N HIS A 28 6.25 -6.14 -0.84
CA HIS A 28 6.78 -7.49 -0.91
C HIS A 28 5.74 -8.47 -1.49
N PRO A 29 6.13 -9.48 -2.30
CA PRO A 29 5.18 -10.42 -2.91
C PRO A 29 4.24 -11.15 -1.94
N SER A 30 4.66 -11.38 -0.68
CA SER A 30 3.77 -11.94 0.34
C SER A 30 2.95 -10.90 1.12
N GLY A 31 3.17 -9.60 0.87
CA GLY A 31 2.43 -8.50 1.47
C GLY A 31 2.82 -8.16 2.92
N PHE A 32 3.90 -8.70 3.48
CA PHE A 32 4.29 -8.41 4.87
C PHE A 32 4.85 -7.00 5.08
N ILE A 33 5.43 -6.39 4.04
CA ILE A 33 5.99 -5.04 4.08
C ILE A 33 5.79 -4.35 2.74
N GLY A 34 5.69 -3.03 2.79
CA GLY A 34 5.70 -2.14 1.64
C GLY A 34 6.08 -0.74 2.11
N GLY A 35 6.36 0.15 1.17
CA GLY A 35 6.90 1.46 1.49
C GLY A 35 6.53 2.53 0.49
N ASN A 36 6.61 3.77 0.98
CA ASN A 36 6.44 5.00 0.24
C ASN A 36 7.65 5.91 0.54
N ILE A 37 7.98 6.84 -0.35
CA ILE A 37 9.07 7.80 -0.14
C ILE A 37 8.81 8.67 1.10
N SER A 38 7.56 8.99 1.39
CA SER A 38 7.18 9.84 2.52
C SER A 38 6.52 9.06 3.64
N LYS A 39 6.68 9.56 4.87
CA LYS A 39 5.94 9.06 6.05
C LYS A 39 4.44 9.15 5.85
N GLU A 40 3.95 10.26 5.28
CA GLU A 40 2.52 10.47 5.05
C GLU A 40 1.95 9.48 4.04
N GLY A 41 2.64 9.24 2.92
CA GLY A 41 2.25 8.22 1.95
C GLY A 41 2.26 6.81 2.54
N ALA A 42 3.23 6.48 3.40
CA ALA A 42 3.23 5.20 4.11
C ALA A 42 2.03 5.06 5.07
N LEU A 43 1.64 6.15 5.74
CA LEU A 43 0.43 6.18 6.57
C LEU A 43 -0.84 6.02 5.72
N GLN A 44 -0.91 6.64 4.55
CA GLN A 44 -2.02 6.45 3.61
C GLN A 44 -2.11 5.00 3.12
N MET A 45 -0.97 4.37 2.80
CA MET A 45 -0.91 2.95 2.43
C MET A 45 -1.48 2.07 3.55
N ALA A 46 -1.07 2.31 4.80
CA ALA A 46 -1.58 1.57 5.95
C ALA A 46 -3.09 1.76 6.15
N ARG A 47 -3.59 3.01 6.09
CA ARG A 47 -5.02 3.33 6.23
C ARG A 47 -5.86 2.68 5.13
N LYS A 48 -5.44 2.81 3.85
CA LYS A 48 -6.14 2.21 2.71
C LYS A 48 -6.15 0.69 2.81
N SER A 49 -5.05 0.07 3.25
CA SER A 49 -4.99 -1.37 3.51
C SER A 49 -6.00 -1.82 4.55
N MET A 50 -6.10 -1.10 5.68
CA MET A 50 -7.09 -1.41 6.71
C MET A 50 -8.52 -1.18 6.24
N HIS A 51 -8.76 -0.14 5.44
CA HIS A 51 -10.08 0.13 4.86
C HIS A 51 -10.53 -0.99 3.91
N LEU A 52 -9.66 -1.41 2.99
CA LEU A 52 -9.94 -2.51 2.06
C LEU A 52 -10.20 -3.85 2.77
N ALA A 53 -9.60 -4.05 3.95
CA ALA A 53 -9.87 -5.21 4.79
C ALA A 53 -11.13 -5.09 5.68
N GLY A 54 -11.86 -3.97 5.61
CA GLY A 54 -13.02 -3.72 6.46
C GLY A 54 -12.68 -3.43 7.93
N LEU A 55 -11.40 -3.16 8.24
CA LEU A 55 -10.89 -2.92 9.60
C LEU A 55 -10.76 -1.43 9.94
N TYR A 56 -11.04 -0.53 8.98
CA TYR A 56 -10.98 0.92 9.20
C TYR A 56 -12.27 1.59 8.70
N LYS A 57 -13.05 2.09 9.65
CA LYS A 57 -14.31 2.83 9.43
C LYS A 57 -14.08 4.34 9.54
N GLY A 58 -13.01 4.84 8.91
CA GLY A 58 -12.62 6.26 8.94
C GLY A 58 -13.81 7.20 8.86
#